data_AF-A0A660PFM4-F1
#
_entry.id   AF-A0A660PFM4-F1
#
_cell.length_a   1.000
_cell.length_b   1.000
_cell.length_c   1.000
_cell.angle_alpha   90.00
_cell.angle_beta   90.00
_cell.angle_gamma   90.00
#
_symmetry.space_group_name_H-M   'P 1'
#
loop_
_entity.id
_entity.type
_entity.pdbx_description
1 polymer ?
#
loop_
_entity_poly.entity_id
_entity_poly.type
_entity_poly.pdbx_seq_one_letter_code
_entity_poly.pdbx_strand_id
1 'polypeptide(L)'
;MIPRYTLPEMGALWEDRAKYQFWLEVELAVCRAMAEMKIIPKKAYQTIKKKADFDIKRIDEIEAETNHDVIAFLTSVAEFVGPKAKYIHYGMTSSD
;
A
#
# COMPACT_ATOMS: atom_id res chain seq x y z
N MET A 1 -2.70 3.55 -21.50
CA MET A 1 -2.43 2.84 -22.78
C MET A 1 -3.54 3.14 -23.77
N ILE A 2 -3.33 2.93 -25.08
CA ILE A 2 -4.38 3.15 -26.09
C ILE A 2 -5.33 1.94 -26.08
N PRO A 3 -6.64 2.11 -25.77
CA PRO A 3 -7.56 0.98 -25.59
C PRO A 3 -7.64 0.04 -26.79
N ARG A 4 -7.55 0.59 -28.02
CA ARG A 4 -7.57 -0.17 -29.27
C ARG A 4 -6.51 -1.28 -29.36
N TYR A 5 -5.34 -1.06 -28.75
CA TYR A 5 -4.18 -1.97 -28.86
C TYR A 5 -3.88 -2.70 -27.56
N THR A 6 -4.68 -2.47 -26.52
CA THR A 6 -4.42 -3.02 -25.18
C THR A 6 -5.28 -4.25 -24.99
N LEU A 7 -4.64 -5.41 -24.80
CA LEU A 7 -5.35 -6.61 -24.37
C LEU A 7 -5.89 -6.40 -22.95
N PRO A 8 -7.13 -6.84 -22.62
CA PRO A 8 -7.74 -6.58 -21.32
C PRO A 8 -6.87 -7.00 -20.13
N GLU A 9 -6.25 -8.18 -20.21
CA GLU A 9 -5.38 -8.73 -19.17
C GLU A 9 -4.14 -7.86 -18.93
N MET A 10 -3.52 -7.37 -20.01
CA MET A 10 -2.39 -6.46 -19.92
C MET A 10 -2.85 -5.10 -19.39
N GLY A 11 -4.02 -4.62 -19.84
CA GLY A 11 -4.71 -3.43 -19.37
C GLY A 11 -4.80 -3.36 -17.85
N ALA A 12 -5.38 -4.41 -17.27
CA ALA A 12 -5.68 -4.52 -15.85
C ALA A 12 -4.43 -4.40 -14.96
N LEU A 13 -3.26 -4.87 -15.41
CA LEU A 13 -2.01 -4.80 -14.62
C LEU A 13 -1.49 -3.38 -14.44
N TRP A 14 -1.87 -2.45 -15.32
CA TRP A 14 -1.44 -1.06 -15.30
C TRP A 14 -2.52 -0.10 -14.80
N GLU A 15 -3.62 -0.62 -14.26
CA GLU A 15 -4.63 0.19 -13.58
C GLU A 15 -4.14 0.58 -12.18
N ASP A 16 -4.59 1.73 -11.67
CA ASP A 16 -4.21 2.21 -10.33
C ASP A 16 -4.57 1.21 -9.23
N ARG A 17 -5.68 0.48 -9.38
CA ARG A 17 -6.04 -0.61 -8.47
C ARG A 17 -4.95 -1.67 -8.39
N ALA A 18 -4.40 -2.09 -9.53
CA ALA A 18 -3.34 -3.09 -9.55
C ALA A 18 -2.03 -2.51 -8.96
N LYS A 19 -1.68 -1.27 -9.32
CA LYS A 19 -0.53 -0.55 -8.75
C LYS A 19 -0.57 -0.53 -7.21
N TYR A 20 -1.64 -0.03 -6.62
CA TYR A 20 -1.78 0.07 -5.16
C TYR A 20 -1.91 -1.31 -4.49
N GLN A 21 -2.51 -2.29 -5.17
CA GLN A 21 -2.54 -3.68 -4.69
C GLN A 21 -1.13 -4.26 -4.57
N PHE A 22 -0.27 -4.06 -5.59
CA PHE A 22 1.11 -4.51 -5.54
C PHE A 22 1.94 -3.78 -4.48
N TRP A 23 1.76 -2.47 -4.31
CA TRP A 23 2.39 -1.73 -3.21
C TRP A 23 1.97 -2.29 -1.85
N LEU A 24 0.68 -2.57 -1.65
CA LEU A 24 0.19 -3.17 -0.41
C LEU A 24 0.83 -4.55 -0.16
N GLU A 25 1.00 -5.36 -1.20
CA GLU A 25 1.66 -6.67 -1.10
C GLU A 25 3.13 -6.55 -0.68
N VAL A 26 3.87 -5.58 -1.23
CA VAL A 26 5.25 -5.26 -0.83
C VAL A 26 5.30 -4.85 0.64
N GLU A 27 4.47 -3.89 1.05
CA GLU A 27 4.38 -3.42 2.43
C GLU A 27 4.07 -4.55 3.42
N LEU A 28 3.13 -5.44 3.07
CA LEU A 28 2.79 -6.60 3.87
C LEU A 28 3.94 -7.62 3.93
N ALA A 29 4.70 -7.78 2.85
CA ALA A 29 5.86 -8.67 2.80
C ALA A 29 7.00 -8.15 3.70
N VAL A 30 7.28 -6.84 3.66
CA VAL A 30 8.27 -6.19 4.52
C VAL A 30 7.84 -6.29 5.99
N CYS A 31 6.58 -5.93 6.31
CA CYS A 31 6.06 -6.07 7.67
C CYS A 31 6.13 -7.51 8.19
N ARG A 32 5.91 -8.52 7.34
CA ARG A 32 6.09 -9.94 7.69
C ARG A 32 7.54 -10.23 8.06
N ALA A 33 8.49 -9.84 7.21
CA ALA A 33 9.91 -10.06 7.46
C ALA A 33 10.38 -9.37 8.75
N MET A 34 9.96 -8.12 8.97
CA MET A 34 10.25 -7.38 10.20
C MET A 34 9.70 -8.08 11.45
N ALA A 35 8.52 -8.69 11.37
CA ALA A 35 7.94 -9.44 12.48
C ALA A 35 8.70 -10.75 12.77
N GLU A 36 9.18 -11.45 11.73
CA GLU A 36 10.02 -12.65 11.86
C GLU A 36 11.38 -12.32 12.48
N MET A 37 11.96 -11.18 12.09
CA MET A 37 13.20 -10.64 12.65
C MET A 37 13.02 -9.96 14.02
N LYS A 38 11.80 -9.93 14.57
CA LYS A 38 11.45 -9.29 15.86
C LYS A 38 11.70 -7.77 15.91
N ILE A 39 11.81 -7.11 14.75
CA ILE A 39 11.90 -5.64 14.64
C ILE A 39 10.56 -5.01 15.03
N ILE A 40 9.45 -5.63 14.62
CA ILE A 40 8.10 -5.23 15.02
C ILE A 40 7.40 -6.36 15.78
N PRO A 41 6.44 -6.07 16.68
CA PRO A 41 5.71 -7.12 17.38
C PRO A 41 4.89 -8.00 16.41
N LYS A 42 4.95 -9.33 16.56
CA LYS A 42 4.14 -10.27 15.74
C LYS A 42 2.64 -9.97 15.75
N LYS A 43 2.11 -9.50 16.89
CA LYS A 43 0.71 -9.05 17.01
C LYS A 43 0.41 -7.82 16.14
N ALA A 44 1.38 -6.92 15.95
CA ALA A 44 1.21 -5.76 15.08
C ALA A 44 1.06 -6.21 13.62
N TYR A 45 1.93 -7.09 13.14
CA TYR A 45 1.81 -7.68 11.80
C TYR A 45 0.47 -8.39 11.59
N GLN A 46 -0.01 -9.17 12.58
CA GLN A 46 -1.32 -9.82 12.49
C GLN A 46 -2.47 -8.82 12.34
N THR A 47 -2.42 -7.69 13.04
CA THR A 47 -3.40 -6.62 12.88
C THR A 47 -3.31 -5.98 11.49
N ILE A 48 -2.10 -5.65 11.04
CA ILE A 48 -1.86 -5.05 9.72
C ILE A 48 -2.39 -5.99 8.63
N LYS A 49 -1.94 -7.25 8.60
CA LYS A 49 -2.39 -8.26 7.62
C LYS A 49 -3.91 -8.43 7.56
N LYS A 50 -4.60 -8.33 8.72
CA LYS A 50 -6.05 -8.51 8.78
C LYS A 50 -6.83 -7.28 8.30
N LYS A 51 -6.26 -6.08 8.45
CA LYS A 51 -6.99 -4.81 8.26
C LYS A 51 -6.51 -3.98 7.08
N ALA A 52 -5.30 -4.22 6.58
CA ALA A 52 -4.72 -3.42 5.52
C ALA A 52 -5.58 -3.55 4.26
N ASP A 53 -6.04 -2.40 3.80
CA ASP A 53 -6.84 -2.19 2.60
C ASP A 53 -6.64 -0.72 2.19
N PHE A 54 -7.17 -0.32 1.05
CA PHE A 54 -7.08 1.05 0.56
C PHE A 54 -8.32 1.45 -0.25
N ASP A 55 -8.55 2.76 -0.34
CA ASP A 55 -9.58 3.34 -1.19
C ASP A 55 -8.96 4.30 -2.21
N ILE A 56 -9.14 4.01 -3.50
CA ILE A 56 -8.51 4.78 -4.58
C ILE A 56 -8.97 6.23 -4.59
N LYS A 57 -10.26 6.50 -4.38
CA LYS A 57 -10.76 7.87 -4.35
C LYS A 57 -10.16 8.64 -3.19
N ARG A 58 -10.01 7.98 -2.05
CA ARG A 58 -9.37 8.56 -0.88
C ARG A 58 -7.88 8.86 -1.12
N ILE A 59 -7.19 7.99 -1.86
CA ILE A 59 -5.80 8.25 -2.28
C ILE A 59 -5.75 9.49 -3.17
N ASP A 60 -6.62 9.60 -4.18
CA ASP A 60 -6.66 10.74 -5.09
C ASP A 60 -6.91 12.07 -4.33
N GLU A 61 -7.80 12.06 -3.34
CA GLU A 61 -8.07 13.20 -2.46
C GLU A 61 -6.82 13.63 -1.67
N ILE A 62 -6.12 12.68 -1.05
CA ILE A 62 -4.92 12.97 -0.26
C ILE A 62 -3.76 13.38 -1.18
N GLU A 63 -3.64 12.78 -2.36
CA GLU A 63 -2.62 13.13 -3.35
C GLU A 63 -2.79 14.57 -3.85
N ALA A 64 -4.03 15.04 -4.03
CA ALA A 64 -4.30 16.43 -4.39
C ALA A 64 -3.77 17.44 -3.36
N GLU A 65 -3.71 17.06 -2.08
CA GLU A 65 -3.15 17.90 -1.01
C GLU A 65 -1.63 17.72 -0.87
N THR A 66 -1.16 16.48 -0.90
CA THR A 66 0.24 16.13 -0.61
C THR A 66 1.16 16.25 -1.82
N ASN A 67 0.62 16.20 -3.04
CA ASN A 67 1.36 16.07 -4.30
C ASN A 67 2.35 14.89 -4.28
N HIS A 68 2.03 13.83 -3.54
CA HIS A 68 2.86 12.63 -3.43
C HIS A 68 2.01 11.36 -3.25
N ASP A 69 1.96 10.56 -4.32
CA ASP A 69 1.23 9.30 -4.45
C ASP A 69 1.50 8.25 -3.35
N VAL A 70 2.76 7.97 -3.01
CA VAL A 70 3.11 6.98 -1.98
C VAL A 70 2.65 7.44 -0.60
N ILE A 71 2.82 8.73 -0.28
CA ILE A 71 2.31 9.29 0.99
C ILE A 71 0.79 9.19 1.03
N ALA A 72 0.11 9.50 -0.07
CA ALA A 72 -1.34 9.39 -0.17
C ALA A 72 -1.84 7.96 0.01
N PHE A 73 -1.19 7.00 -0.65
CA PHE A 73 -1.43 5.56 -0.50
C PHE A 73 -1.25 5.10 0.95
N LEU A 74 -0.10 5.37 1.56
CA LEU A 74 0.19 4.99 2.94
C LEU A 74 -0.78 5.61 3.94
N THR A 75 -1.21 6.85 3.69
CA THR A 75 -2.21 7.53 4.52
C THR A 75 -3.58 6.83 4.41
N SER A 76 -4.02 6.46 3.20
CA SER A 76 -5.24 5.67 3.00
C SER A 76 -5.15 4.34 3.76
N VAL A 77 -4.07 3.58 3.61
CA VAL A 77 -3.88 2.30 4.33
C VAL A 77 -3.89 2.48 5.85
N ALA A 78 -3.29 3.57 6.33
CA ALA A 78 -3.26 3.88 7.76
C ALA A 78 -4.66 4.12 8.35
N GLU A 79 -5.59 4.71 7.58
CA GLU A 79 -7.00 4.91 8.00
C GLU A 79 -7.70 3.57 8.28
N PHE A 80 -7.42 2.50 7.50
CA PHE A 80 -7.97 1.16 7.74
C PHE A 80 -7.31 0.42 8.92
N VAL A 81 -5.98 0.51 9.03
CA VAL A 81 -5.19 -0.26 10.01
C VAL A 81 -5.23 0.38 11.40
N GLY A 82 -5.26 1.71 11.48
CA GLY A 82 -5.20 2.48 12.72
C GLY A 82 -3.80 2.50 13.35
N PRO A 83 -3.67 2.50 14.69
CA PRO A 83 -2.38 2.76 15.37
C PRO A 83 -1.23 1.80 15.05
N LYS A 84 -1.50 0.65 14.43
CA LYS A 84 -0.47 -0.30 13.99
C LYS A 84 0.15 0.09 12.63
N ALA A 85 -0.44 1.04 11.91
CA ALA A 85 0.07 1.55 10.65
C ALA A 85 1.46 2.20 10.77
N LYS A 86 1.87 2.64 11.97
CA LYS A 86 3.21 3.17 12.25
C LYS A 86 4.38 2.22 11.92
N TYR A 87 4.09 0.95 11.67
CA TYR A 87 5.08 -0.06 11.27
C TYR A 87 5.10 -0.30 9.76
N ILE A 88 4.11 0.21 9.01
CA ILE A 88 4.07 0.17 7.55
C ILE A 88 5.08 1.20 7.03
N HIS A 89 5.81 0.84 5.97
CA HIS A 89 6.86 1.66 5.36
C HIS A 89 8.01 2.06 6.30
N TYR A 90 8.17 1.34 7.43
CA TYR A 90 9.15 1.70 8.46
C TYR A 90 10.59 1.47 7.97
N GLY A 91 11.33 2.56 7.75
CA GLY A 91 12.72 2.49 7.29
C GLY A 91 12.87 2.28 5.78
N MET A 92 11.79 2.47 5.02
CA MET A 92 11.77 2.44 3.55
C MET A 92 11.77 3.85 2.97
N THR A 93 12.11 3.95 1.69
CA THR A 93 11.92 5.12 0.83
C THR A 93 10.82 4.82 -0.19
N SER A 94 10.25 5.86 -0.81
CA SER A 94 9.14 5.73 -1.76
C SER A 94 9.43 4.86 -3.00
N SER A 95 10.70 4.56 -3.28
CA SER A 95 11.11 3.75 -4.44
C SER A 95 11.39 2.28 -4.09
N ASP A 96 11.37 1.92 -2.80
CA ASP A 96 11.48 0.53 -2.33
C ASP A 96 10.16 -0.23 -2.52
#